data_AF-A0A1G5C8S1-F1
#
_entry.id   AF-A0A1G5C8S1-F1
#
_cell.length_a   1.000
_cell.length_b   1.000
_cell.length_c   1.000
_cell.angle_alpha   90.00
_cell.angle_beta   90.00
_cell.angle_gamma   90.00
#
_symmetry.space_group_name_H-M   'P 1'
#
loop_
_entity.id
_entity.type
_entity.pdbx_description
1 polymer ?
#
loop_
_entity_poly.entity_id
_entity_poly.type
_entity_poly.pdbx_seq_one_letter_code
_entity_poly.pdbx_strand_id
1 'polypeptide(L)'
;MRGQKQKKRNIKRIIHAKTGGVCAKCGKILLLEKTTIDHLIPKYRGGTDEISNLIPMCKHCNKQKGSRIVKRDEVPYLDPFYSIGR
;
A
#
# COMPACT_ATOMS: atom_id res chain seq x y z
N MET A 1 -17.75 -2.23 -15.65
CA MET A 1 -16.79 -1.26 -15.03
C MET A 1 -17.07 -0.91 -13.56
N ARG A 2 -18.33 -0.88 -13.06
CA ARG A 2 -18.64 -0.56 -11.65
C ARG A 2 -17.98 -1.50 -10.61
N GLY A 3 -17.89 -2.80 -10.89
CA GLY A 3 -17.34 -3.80 -9.96
C GLY A 3 -15.85 -3.60 -9.61
N GLN A 4 -15.02 -3.20 -10.59
CA GLN A 4 -13.57 -3.02 -10.37
C GLN A 4 -13.27 -1.82 -9.44
N LYS A 5 -14.06 -0.74 -9.57
CA LYS A 5 -13.94 0.45 -8.70
C LYS A 5 -14.33 0.12 -7.26
N GLN A 6 -15.35 -0.72 -7.07
CA GLN A 6 -15.75 -1.20 -5.75
C GLN A 6 -14.67 -2.09 -5.13
N LYS A 7 -14.10 -3.04 -5.90
CA LYS A 7 -13.01 -3.91 -5.44
C LYS A 7 -11.80 -3.10 -4.95
N LYS A 8 -11.36 -2.09 -5.70
CA LYS A 8 -10.26 -1.19 -5.28
C LYS A 8 -10.57 -0.44 -3.98
N ARG A 9 -11.80 0.06 -3.81
CA ARG A 9 -12.21 0.75 -2.57
C ARG A 9 -12.17 -0.20 -1.37
N ASN A 10 -12.64 -1.43 -1.53
CA ASN A 10 -12.61 -2.44 -0.47
C ASN A 10 -11.17 -2.79 -0.07
N ILE A 11 -10.29 -3.05 -1.04
CA ILE A 11 -8.86 -3.31 -0.80
C ILE A 11 -8.22 -2.16 -0.02
N LYS A 12 -8.46 -0.91 -0.45
CA LYS A 12 -7.92 0.27 0.23
C LYS A 12 -8.37 0.35 1.70
N ARG A 13 -9.63 0.02 2.01
CA ARG A 13 -10.13 -0.02 3.40
C ARG A 13 -9.44 -1.12 4.22
N ILE A 14 -9.28 -2.30 3.65
CA ILE A 14 -8.61 -3.44 4.32
C ILE A 14 -7.17 -3.08 4.65
N ILE A 15 -6.42 -2.54 3.68
CA ILE A 15 -5.02 -2.17 3.87
C ILE A 15 -4.91 -1.05 4.90
N HIS A 16 -5.73 0.00 4.79
CA HIS A 16 -5.76 1.11 5.73
C HIS A 16 -6.01 0.62 7.16
N ALA A 17 -7.00 -0.25 7.39
CA ALA A 17 -7.29 -0.81 8.70
C ALA A 17 -6.15 -1.68 9.24
N LYS A 18 -5.59 -2.57 8.40
CA LYS A 18 -4.48 -3.48 8.79
C LYS A 18 -3.18 -2.76 9.14
N THR A 19 -2.98 -1.55 8.63
CA THR A 19 -1.73 -0.78 8.81
C THR A 19 -1.89 0.40 9.76
N GLY A 20 -3.03 0.49 10.45
CA GLY A 20 -3.35 1.64 11.31
C GLY A 20 -3.46 2.96 10.56
N GLY A 21 -3.60 2.93 9.22
CA GLY A 21 -3.65 4.11 8.38
C GLY A 21 -2.34 4.88 8.33
N VAL A 22 -1.20 4.23 8.53
CA VAL A 22 0.11 4.89 8.52
C VAL A 22 0.78 4.75 7.15
N CYS A 23 1.47 5.80 6.69
CA CYS A 23 2.29 5.73 5.49
C CYS A 23 3.47 4.77 5.72
N ALA A 24 3.54 3.70 4.95
CA ALA A 24 4.56 2.65 5.10
C ALA A 24 6.01 3.19 5.04
N LYS A 25 6.26 4.26 4.26
CA LYS A 25 7.58 4.88 4.12
C LYS A 25 7.93 5.91 5.21
N CYS A 26 7.05 6.84 5.53
CA CYS A 26 7.38 8.01 6.36
C CYS A 26 6.64 8.09 7.70
N GLY A 27 5.81 7.11 8.04
CA GLY A 27 5.12 7.08 9.33
C GLY A 27 3.97 8.09 9.48
N LYS A 28 3.68 8.90 8.46
CA LYS A 28 2.60 9.88 8.52
C LYS A 28 1.24 9.19 8.65
N ILE A 29 0.41 9.65 9.59
CA ILE A 29 -0.99 9.24 9.72
C ILE A 29 -1.79 9.71 8.50
N LEU A 30 -2.52 8.78 7.90
CA LEU A 30 -3.31 8.97 6.69
C LEU A 30 -4.78 8.74 7.01
N LEU A 31 -5.60 9.72 6.63
CA LEU A 31 -7.04 9.50 6.50
C LEU A 31 -7.29 8.50 5.36
N LEU A 32 -8.34 7.70 5.48
CA LEU A 32 -8.71 6.72 4.46
C LEU A 32 -8.76 7.38 3.07
N GLU A 33 -9.40 8.54 2.92
CA GLU A 33 -9.52 9.24 1.64
C GLU A 33 -8.17 9.63 1.03
N LYS A 34 -7.23 10.10 1.86
CA LYS A 34 -5.89 10.57 1.47
C LYS A 34 -4.88 9.44 1.29
N THR A 35 -5.22 8.22 1.69
CA THR A 35 -4.37 7.04 1.54
C THR A 35 -4.30 6.62 0.08
N THR A 36 -3.08 6.46 -0.45
CA THR A 36 -2.87 5.80 -1.73
C THR A 36 -2.37 4.38 -1.50
N ILE A 37 -2.76 3.46 -2.37
CA ILE A 37 -2.26 2.10 -2.36
C ILE A 37 -1.27 1.98 -3.51
N ASP A 38 -0.08 1.50 -3.20
CA ASP A 38 1.00 1.29 -4.16
C ASP A 38 1.57 -0.12 -4.04
N HIS A 39 2.26 -0.59 -5.07
CA HIS A 39 2.86 -1.92 -5.11
C HIS A 39 4.34 -1.87 -4.70
N LEU A 40 4.81 -2.81 -3.88
CA LEU A 40 6.24 -3.01 -3.59
C LEU A 40 6.99 -3.36 -4.88
N ILE A 41 6.46 -4.32 -5.64
CA ILE A 41 6.89 -4.68 -6.99
C ILE A 41 5.82 -4.15 -7.97
N PRO A 42 6.13 -3.20 -8.86
CA PRO A 42 5.18 -2.73 -9.85
C PRO A 42 4.68 -3.84 -10.78
N LYS A 43 3.43 -3.75 -11.24
CA LYS A 43 2.81 -4.77 -12.12
C LYS A 43 3.64 -5.12 -13.36
N TYR A 44 4.16 -4.11 -14.04
CA TYR A 44 4.95 -4.31 -15.26
C TYR A 44 6.33 -4.97 -15.00
N ARG A 45 6.72 -5.08 -13.72
CA ARG A 45 7.90 -5.83 -13.26
C ARG A 45 7.52 -7.16 -12.60
N GLY A 46 6.31 -7.66 -12.84
CA GLY A 46 5.84 -8.96 -12.34
C GLY A 46 5.13 -8.90 -10.98
N GLY A 47 4.81 -7.72 -10.45
CA GLY A 47 4.07 -7.61 -9.19
C GLY A 47 2.59 -7.96 -9.28
N THR A 48 2.05 -8.55 -8.22
CA THR A 48 0.64 -8.98 -8.13
C THR A 48 -0.24 -7.94 -7.41
N ASP A 49 -1.56 -8.08 -7.50
CA ASP A 49 -2.53 -7.31 -6.69
C ASP A 49 -2.80 -7.95 -5.31
N GLU A 50 -1.93 -8.86 -4.88
CA GLU A 50 -2.04 -9.47 -3.55
C GLU A 50 -1.74 -8.46 -2.45
N ILE A 51 -2.43 -8.59 -1.32
CA ILE A 51 -2.27 -7.68 -0.17
C ILE A 51 -0.82 -7.59 0.29
N SER A 52 -0.07 -8.70 0.20
CA SER A 52 1.37 -8.80 0.52
C SER A 52 2.26 -7.88 -0.32
N ASN A 53 1.83 -7.54 -1.54
CA ASN A 53 2.53 -6.63 -2.45
C ASN A 53 1.98 -5.19 -2.38
N LEU A 54 0.88 -4.95 -1.66
CA LEU A 54 0.23 -3.64 -1.60
C LEU A 54 0.53 -2.91 -0.29
N ILE A 55 0.96 -1.66 -0.38
CA ILE A 55 1.33 -0.83 0.77
C ILE A 55 0.57 0.51 0.80
N PRO A 56 0.21 1.02 1.99
CA PRO A 56 -0.34 2.36 2.15
C PRO A 56 0.76 3.42 2.03
N MET A 57 0.55 4.43 1.19
CA MET A 57 1.47 5.55 1.05
C MET A 57 0.73 6.89 1.02
N CYS A 58 1.39 7.93 1.51
CA CYS A 58 0.96 9.30 1.24
C CYS A 58 1.27 9.69 -0.21
N LYS A 59 0.53 10.66 -0.74
CA LYS A 59 0.72 11.16 -2.12
C LYS A 59 2.16 11.56 -2.43
N HIS A 60 2.86 12.17 -1.46
CA HIS A 60 4.24 12.63 -1.63
C HIS A 60 5.21 11.45 -1.75
N CYS A 61 5.17 10.50 -0.82
CA CYS A 61 6.07 9.33 -0.85
C CYS A 61 5.78 8.43 -2.04
N ASN A 62 4.51 8.25 -2.41
CA ASN A 62 4.12 7.52 -3.62
C ASN A 62 4.69 8.19 -4.88
N LYS A 63 4.55 9.51 -5.02
CA LYS A 63 5.16 10.27 -6.12
C LYS A 63 6.68 10.12 -6.17
N GLN A 64 7.36 10.16 -5.03
CA GLN A 64 8.81 9.96 -4.96
C GLN A 64 9.24 8.53 -5.32
N LYS A 65 8.46 7.51 -4.92
CA LYS A 65 8.74 6.11 -5.25
C LYS A 65 8.65 5.89 -6.76
N GLY A 66 7.61 6.43 -7.38
CA GLY A 66 7.31 6.21 -8.79
C GLY A 66 7.24 4.72 -9.10
N SER A 67 7.89 4.33 -10.19
CA SER A 67 7.84 2.95 -10.69
C SER A 67 8.97 2.06 -10.18
N ARG A 68 9.71 2.46 -9.13
CA ARG A 68 10.76 1.62 -8.57
C ARG A 68 10.19 0.45 -7.78
N ILE A 69 10.92 -0.66 -7.78
CA ILE A 69 10.75 -1.70 -6.76
C ILE A 69 11.24 -1.13 -5.44
N VAL A 70 10.48 -1.39 -4.37
CA VAL A 70 10.80 -0.96 -3.02
C VAL A 70 10.94 -2.19 -2.14
N LYS A 71 12.05 -2.26 -1.41
CA LYS A 71 12.29 -3.33 -0.43
C LYS A 71 11.53 -3.04 0.86
N ARG A 72 11.30 -4.07 1.68
CA ARG A 72 10.62 -3.89 2.97
C ARG A 72 11.40 -2.98 3.92
N ASP A 73 12.72 -2.99 3.84
CA ASP A 73 13.59 -2.13 4.67
C ASP A 73 13.42 -0.63 4.34
N GLU A 74 12.97 -0.29 3.13
CA GLU A 74 12.66 1.08 2.71
C GLU A 74 11.27 1.55 3.18
N VAL A 75 10.46 0.65 3.76
CA VAL A 75 9.13 0.92 4.32
C VAL A 75 9.02 0.49 5.77
N PRO A 76 9.79 1.11 6.68
CA PRO A 76 9.92 0.67 8.06
C PRO A 76 8.64 0.83 8.90
N TYR A 77 7.67 1.60 8.41
CA TYR A 77 6.37 1.79 9.07
C TYR A 77 5.28 0.90 8.48
N LEU A 78 5.65 -0.02 7.58
CA LEU A 78 4.76 -1.11 7.23
C LEU A 78 4.67 -2.04 8.44
N ASP A 79 3.46 -2.20 8.97
CA ASP A 79 3.23 -2.99 10.18
C ASP A 79 3.95 -4.36 10.13
N PRO A 80 4.70 -4.77 11.17
CA PRO A 80 5.46 -6.02 11.15
C PRO A 80 4.57 -7.25 10.94
N PHE A 81 3.31 -7.20 11.40
CA PHE A 81 2.29 -8.25 11.24
C PHE A 81 1.59 -8.19 9.88
N TYR A 82 1.94 -7.22 9.01
CA TYR A 82 1.48 -7.15 7.63
C TYR A 82 2.08 -8.24 6.73
N SER A 83 2.92 -9.11 7.29
CA SER A 83 3.42 -10.33 6.66
C SER A 83 2.57 -11.53 7.05
N ILE A 84 1.88 -12.10 6.05
CA ILE A 84 1.38 -13.47 6.01
C ILE A 84 0.10 -13.71 6.82
N GLY A 85 -0.87 -14.33 6.14
CA GLY A 85 -2.06 -14.87 6.78
C GLY A 85 -1.66 -15.81 7.91
N ARG A 86 -2.19 -15.53 9.10
CA ARG A 86 -2.72 -16.59 9.94
C ARG A 86 -4.22 -16.63 9.71
#